data_AF-B9M2R9-F1
#
_entry.id   AF-B9M2R9-F1
#
_cell.length_a   1.000
_cell.length_b   1.000
_cell.length_c   1.000
_cell.angle_alpha   90.00
_cell.angle_beta   90.00
_cell.angle_gamma   90.00
#
_symmetry.space_group_name_H-M   'P 1'
#
loop_
_entity.id
_entity.type
_entity.pdbx_description
1 polymer ?
#
loop_
_entity_poly.entity_id
_entity_poly.type
_entity_poly.pdbx_seq_one_letter_code
_entity_poly.pdbx_strand_id
1 'polypeptide(L)' 'MKKTAKHFCPHCQKEVSWQDNPHRPFCSERCKMIDLGSWFSENYKIPGEKKPSEDEDDN' A
#
# COMPACT_ATOMS: atom_id res chain seq x y z
N MET A 1 -8.72 -27.61 12.65
CA MET A 1 -8.35 -26.25 13.10
C MET A 1 -8.44 -25.27 11.93
N LYS A 2 -9.24 -24.19 12.01
CA LYS A 2 -9.17 -23.10 11.03
C LYS A 2 -8.00 -22.19 11.41
N LYS A 3 -7.08 -21.90 10.48
CA LYS A 3 -6.01 -20.91 10.73
C LYS A 3 -6.63 -19.51 10.66
N THR A 4 -6.54 -18.75 11.75
CA THR A 4 -6.90 -17.33 11.72
C THR A 4 -5.77 -16.58 11.01
N ALA A 5 -6.09 -15.86 9.93
CA ALA A 5 -5.12 -15.01 9.26
C ALA A 5 -4.74 -13.85 10.19
N LYS A 6 -3.44 -13.61 10.35
CA LYS A 6 -2.94 -12.38 10.99
C LYS A 6 -2.94 -11.27 9.96
N HIS A 7 -3.40 -10.08 10.38
CA HIS A 7 -3.39 -8.89 9.54
C HIS A 7 -2.24 -7.97 9.99
N PHE A 8 -1.57 -7.35 9.04
CA PHE A 8 -0.46 -6.42 9.30
C PHE A 8 -0.79 -5.05 8.72
N CYS A 9 -0.40 -4.00 9.45
CA CYS A 9 -0.58 -2.61 9.05
C CYS A 9 0.23 -2.34 7.77
N PRO A 10 -0.40 -1.90 6.65
CA PRO A 10 0.33 -1.66 5.41
C PRO A 10 1.42 -0.60 5.52
N HIS A 11 1.26 0.37 6.43
CA HIS A 11 2.21 1.47 6.61
C HIS A 11 3.44 1.09 7.46
N CYS A 12 3.24 0.39 8.59
CA CYS A 12 4.31 0.17 9.59
C CYS A 12 4.53 -1.29 9.96
N GLN A 13 3.82 -2.22 9.32
CA GLN A 13 3.95 -3.68 9.49
C GLN A 13 3.65 -4.24 10.89
N LYS A 14 3.09 -3.44 11.81
CA LYS A 14 2.59 -3.94 13.10
C LYS A 14 1.41 -4.88 12.92
N GLU A 15 1.28 -5.90 13.77
CA GLU A 15 0.11 -6.77 13.82
C GLU A 15 -1.15 -5.96 14.16
N VAL A 16 -2.24 -6.24 13.45
CA VAL A 16 -3.49 -5.50 13.52
C VAL A 16 -4.58 -6.43 14.03
N SER A 17 -5.22 -6.05 15.12
CA SER A 17 -6.44 -6.71 15.57
C SER A 17 -7.55 -6.45 14.54
N TRP A 18 -8.16 -7.53 14.03
CA TRP A 18 -9.33 -7.41 13.15
C TRP A 18 -10.61 -7.15 13.94
N GLN A 19 -10.70 -7.60 15.18
CA GLN A 19 -11.76 -7.19 16.11
C GLN A 19 -11.35 -5.89 16.82
N ASP A 20 -12.31 -5.03 17.16
CA ASP A 20 -12.11 -3.84 18.02
C ASP A 20 -11.10 -2.79 17.53
N ASN A 21 -10.87 -2.72 16.22
CA ASN A 21 -10.05 -1.69 15.59
C ASN A 21 -10.84 -0.91 14.53
N PRO A 22 -11.16 0.38 14.75
CA PRO A 22 -11.88 1.20 13.78
C PRO A 22 -11.01 1.64 12.59
N HIS A 23 -9.68 1.47 12.66
CA HIS A 23 -8.73 1.95 11.66
C HIS A 23 -8.22 0.87 10.70
N ARG A 24 -8.84 -0.32 10.68
CA ARG A 24 -8.46 -1.42 9.77
C ARG A 24 -8.34 -0.93 8.32
N PRO A 25 -7.31 -1.37 7.55
CA PRO A 25 -6.28 -2.36 7.90
C PRO A 25 -5.09 -1.77 8.67
N PHE A 26 -5.14 -0.50 9.09
CA PHE A 26 -4.05 0.15 9.82
C PHE A 26 -4.11 -0.14 11.32
N CYS A 27 -2.97 -0.05 12.01
CA CYS A 27 -2.91 -0.22 13.46
C CYS A 27 -3.40 1.00 14.26
N SER A 28 -3.53 2.17 13.62
CA SER A 28 -3.95 3.41 14.26
C SER A 28 -4.39 4.46 13.23
N GLU A 29 -5.08 5.51 13.69
CA GLU A 29 -5.42 6.68 12.89
C GLU A 29 -4.19 7.33 12.22
N ARG A 30 -3.09 7.45 12.97
CA ARG A 30 -1.83 8.00 12.44
C ARG A 30 -1.37 7.28 11.18
N CYS A 31 -1.38 5.95 11.18
CA CYS A 31 -0.93 5.17 10.02
C CYS A 31 -1.87 5.34 8.83
N LYS A 32 -3.19 5.42 9.07
CA LYS A 32 -4.20 5.71 8.04
C LYS A 32 -3.94 7.08 7.39
N MET A 33 -3.64 8.10 8.19
CA MET A 33 -3.39 9.46 7.68
C MET A 33 -2.07 9.57 6.91
N ILE A 34 -1.02 8.86 7.33
CA ILE A 34 0.24 8.84 6.58
C ILE A 34 0.05 8.15 5.23
N ASP A 35 -0.65 7.02 5.20
CA ASP A 35 -0.98 6.32 3.95
C ASP A 35 -1.75 7.23 2.98
N LEU A 36 -2.75 7.94 3.49
CA LEU A 36 -3.50 8.94 2.71
C LEU A 36 -2.58 10.06 2.17
N GLY A 37 -1.62 10.52 2.97
CA GLY A 37 -0.61 11.47 2.52
C GLY A 37 0.28 10.93 1.40
N SER A 38 0.66 9.64 1.45
CA SER A 38 1.39 8.97 0.38
C SER A 38 0.59 8.88 -0.92
N TRP A 39 -0.73 8.67 -0.83
CA TRP A 39 -1.61 8.74 -2.00
C TRP A 39 -1.63 10.14 -2.62
N PHE A 40 -1.81 11.18 -1.82
CA PHE A 40 -1.83 12.56 -2.32
C PHE A 40 -0.47 13.04 -2.84
N SER A 41 0.62 12.47 -2.34
CA SER A 41 1.98 12.80 -2.78
C SER A 41 2.45 11.96 -3.98
N GLU A 42 1.57 11.12 -4.56
CA GLU A 42 1.90 10.22 -5.68
C GLU A 42 3.10 9.28 -5.38
N ASN A 43 3.26 8.90 -4.11
CA ASN A 43 4.35 8.02 -3.67
C ASN A 43 4.09 6.55 -4.05
N TYR A 44 2.83 6.16 -4.23
CA TYR A 44 2.47 4.82 -4.69
C TYR A 44 2.53 4.74 -6.22
N LYS A 45 3.43 3.89 -6.74
CA LYS A 45 3.66 3.70 -8.17
C LYS A 45 3.62 2.21 -8.50
N ILE A 46 2.98 1.88 -9.61
CA ILE A 46 3.05 0.53 -10.19
C ILE A 46 4.15 0.58 -11.25
N PRO A 47 5.20 -0.26 -11.13
CA PRO A 47 6.19 -0.39 -12.18
C PRO A 47 5.51 -0.77 -13.51
N GLY A 48 5.70 0.05 -14.54
CA GLY A 48 5.25 -0.28 -15.89
C GLY A 48 6.25 -1.20 -16.59
N GLU A 49 5.78 -1.91 -17.61
CA GLU A 49 6.67 -2.53 -18.59
C GLU A 49 7.45 -1.42 -19.31
N LYS A 50 8.71 -1.70 -19.67
CA LYS A 50 9.47 -0.81 -20.54
C LYS A 50 8.75 -0.76 -21.88
N LYS A 51 8.13 0.36 -22.22
CA LYS A 51 7.70 0.61 -23.59
C LYS A 51 8.95 0.63 -24.48
N PRO A 52 8.92 0.04 -25.69
CA PRO A 52 9.91 0.34 -26.71
C PRO A 52 10.03 1.86 -26.83
N SER A 53 11.25 2.39 -26.85
CA SER A 53 11.48 3.83 -27.02
C SER A 53 10.90 4.26 -28.35
N GLU A 54 10.19 5.39 -28.37
CA GLU A 54 9.66 6.01 -29.61
C GLU A 54 10.80 6.59 -30.50
N ASP A 55 12.06 6.40 -30.11
CA ASP A 55 13.26 6.92 -30.78
C ASP A 55 13.94 5.94 -31.76
N GLU A 56 13.31 4.81 -32.13
CA GLU A 56 13.86 3.83 -33.10
C GLU A 56 13.20 3.87 -34.50
N ASP A 57 12.34 4.85 -34.79
CA ASP A 57 11.59 4.98 -36.06
C ASP A 57 11.98 6.25 -36.89
N ASP A 58 13.25 6.65 -36.92
CA ASP A 58 13.77 7.58 -37.94
C ASP A 58 14.87 6.89 -38.77
N ASN A 59 14.51 6.56 -40.02
CA ASN A 59 15.32 5.88 -41.05
C ASN A 59 16.37 6.80 -41.70
#